data_AF-A0A6D2G508-F1
#
_entry.id   AF-A0A6D2G508-F1
#
_cell.length_a   1.000
_cell.length_b   1.000
_cell.length_c   1.000
_cell.angle_alpha   90.00
_cell.angle_beta   90.00
_cell.angle_gamma   90.00
#
_symmetry.space_group_name_H-M   'P 1'
#
loop_
_entity.id
_entity.type
_entity.pdbx_description
1 polymer ?
#
loop_
_entity_poly.entity_id
_entity_poly.type
_entity_poly.pdbx_seq_one_letter_code
_entity_poly.pdbx_strand_id
1 'polypeptide(L)' 'MMKMTENPVWLADNSDGTYRNPVIYADYSDPDIVHVAGTYYMVASSFNHIPGIPVLESVDLVNWKLINHVVPRLPAPFF' A
#
# COMPACT_ATOMS: atom_id res chain seq x y z
N MET A 1 29.37 2.30 20.38
CA MET A 1 28.04 2.96 20.40
C MET A 1 27.60 3.16 18.96
N MET A 2 26.88 2.22 18.37
CA MET A 2 26.30 2.40 17.04
C MET A 2 25.16 3.42 17.16
N LYS A 3 25.19 4.48 16.34
CA LYS A 3 24.00 5.33 16.17
C LYS A 3 22.90 4.42 15.62
N MET A 4 21.82 4.25 16.38
CA MET A 4 20.57 3.76 15.81
C MET A 4 20.22 4.74 14.70
N THR A 5 20.35 4.31 13.45
CA THR A 5 19.99 5.13 12.30
C THR A 5 18.51 5.46 12.46
N GLU A 6 18.17 6.74 12.47
CA GLU A 6 16.77 7.17 12.52
C GLU A 6 15.98 6.46 11.42
N ASN A 7 14.82 5.92 11.78
CA ASN A 7 13.96 5.19 10.85
C ASN A 7 13.59 6.13 9.68
N PRO A 8 13.84 5.72 8.41
CA PRO A 8 13.51 6.53 7.26
C PRO A 8 12.10 7.12 7.31
N VAL A 9 11.94 8.35 6.79
CA VAL A 9 10.64 9.04 6.83
C VAL A 9 9.53 8.25 6.14
N TRP A 10 9.86 7.43 5.14
CA TRP A 10 8.91 6.61 4.38
C TRP A 10 8.53 5.29 5.03
N LEU A 11 9.19 4.91 6.14
CA LEU A 11 8.82 3.72 6.93
C LEU A 11 7.88 4.13 8.05
N ALA A 12 6.71 3.48 8.09
CA ALA A 12 5.69 3.71 9.10
C ALA A 12 5.93 2.90 10.38
N ASP A 13 6.44 1.67 10.25
CA ASP A 13 6.74 0.78 11.37
C ASP A 13 8.03 1.22 12.08
N ASN A 14 7.93 1.56 13.37
CA ASN A 14 9.06 1.98 14.20
C ASN A 14 9.86 0.81 14.80
N SER A 15 9.44 -0.44 14.56
CA SER A 15 10.05 -1.66 15.09
C SER A 15 10.08 -1.77 16.62
N ASP A 16 9.21 -1.01 17.30
CA ASP A 16 9.09 -0.94 18.76
C ASP A 16 7.64 -1.17 19.24
N GLY A 17 6.79 -1.69 18.36
CA GLY A 17 5.36 -1.89 18.61
C GLY A 17 4.51 -0.64 18.40
N THR A 18 5.10 0.47 17.95
CA THR A 18 4.40 1.68 17.53
C THR A 18 4.51 1.91 16.03
N TYR A 19 3.65 2.78 15.49
CA TYR A 19 3.72 3.21 14.09
C TYR A 19 3.59 4.73 13.98
N ARG A 20 4.01 5.27 12.84
CA ARG A 20 3.89 6.68 12.49
C ARG A 20 3.05 6.83 11.23
N ASN A 21 2.10 7.76 11.24
CA ASN A 21 1.37 8.14 10.04
C ASN A 21 2.22 9.02 9.09
N PRO A 22 2.01 8.90 7.76
CA PRO A 22 1.09 7.99 7.09
C PRO A 22 1.60 6.54 7.04
N VAL A 23 0.69 5.56 7.12
CA VAL A 23 1.05 4.12 7.03
C VAL A 23 1.69 3.73 5.70
N ILE A 24 1.38 4.47 4.64
CA ILE A 24 2.07 4.39 3.35
C ILE A 24 2.43 5.81 2.94
N TYR A 25 3.72 6.15 2.95
CA TYR A 25 4.20 7.43 2.46
C TYR A 25 4.45 7.38 0.94
N ALA A 26 3.38 7.11 0.18
CA ALA A 26 3.38 7.05 -1.28
C ALA A 26 1.98 7.41 -1.83
N ASP A 27 1.86 7.50 -3.16
CA ASP A 27 0.62 7.87 -3.83
C ASP A 27 -0.34 6.67 -3.97
N TYR A 28 -1.12 6.43 -2.92
CA TYR A 28 -2.25 5.49 -2.91
C TYR A 28 -3.52 6.25 -2.48
N SER A 29 -4.15 6.91 -3.44
CA SER A 29 -5.36 7.71 -3.22
C SER A 29 -6.62 6.83 -3.05
N ASP A 30 -7.63 7.35 -2.37
CA ASP A 30 -8.93 6.70 -2.13
C ASP A 30 -8.84 5.24 -1.60
N PRO A 31 -8.12 4.99 -0.48
CA PRO A 31 -7.97 3.63 0.03
C PRO A 31 -9.31 3.05 0.52
N ASP A 32 -9.65 1.85 0.04
CA ASP A 32 -10.77 1.03 0.52
C ASP A 32 -10.24 -0.34 0.98
N ILE A 33 -10.68 -0.82 2.15
CA ILE A 33 -10.07 -1.94 2.87
C ILE A 33 -11.11 -2.98 3.29
N VAL A 34 -10.78 -4.26 3.10
CA VAL A 34 -11.51 -5.40 3.66
C VAL A 34 -10.58 -6.33 4.44
N HIS A 35 -11.12 -7.01 5.46
CA HIS A 35 -10.42 -8.05 6.21
C HIS A 35 -10.99 -9.43 5.91
N VAL A 36 -10.15 -10.37 5.49
CA VAL A 36 -10.52 -11.75 5.17
C VAL A 36 -9.49 -12.70 5.77
N ALA A 37 -9.94 -13.60 6.66
CA ALA A 37 -9.14 -14.69 7.21
C ALA A 37 -7.76 -14.29 7.79
N GLY A 38 -7.67 -13.14 8.49
CA GLY A 38 -6.44 -12.68 9.12
C GLY A 38 -5.56 -11.80 8.23
N THR A 39 -6.04 -11.41 7.06
CA THR A 39 -5.33 -10.53 6.13
C THR A 39 -6.22 -9.37 5.72
N TYR A 40 -5.64 -8.17 5.72
CA TYR A 40 -6.25 -6.96 5.20
C TYR A 40 -5.83 -6.78 3.74
N TYR A 41 -6.80 -6.45 2.90
CA TYR A 41 -6.59 -6.11 1.50
C TYR A 41 -7.05 -4.68 1.28
N MET A 42 -6.22 -3.88 0.61
CA MET A 42 -6.53 -2.51 0.24
C MET A 42 -6.52 -2.37 -1.28
N VAL A 43 -7.50 -1.64 -1.82
CA VAL A 43 -7.43 -1.07 -3.17
C VAL A 43 -7.24 0.43 -3.09
N ALA A 44 -6.64 1.02 -4.13
CA ALA A 44 -6.47 2.47 -4.26
C ALA A 44 -6.75 2.92 -5.70
N SER A 45 -7.12 4.19 -5.86
CA SER A 45 -7.26 4.85 -7.14
C SER A 45 -5.90 4.96 -7.86
N SER A 46 -5.89 4.70 -9.17
CA SER A 46 -4.71 4.84 -10.04
C SER A 46 -4.95 5.75 -11.25
N PHE A 47 -6.14 6.34 -11.35
CA PHE A 47 -6.56 7.20 -12.47
C PHE A 47 -6.25 6.58 -13.84
N ASN A 48 -5.36 7.21 -14.62
CA ASN A 48 -4.95 6.79 -15.96
C ASN A 48 -3.76 5.82 -15.98
N HIS A 49 -3.25 5.39 -14.81
CA HIS A 49 -2.15 4.43 -14.74
C HIS A 49 -2.63 3.00 -15.05
N ILE A 50 -1.81 2.28 -15.82
CA ILE A 50 -2.00 0.87 -16.17
C ILE A 50 -0.67 0.11 -15.94
N PRO A 51 -0.68 -1.06 -15.28
CA PRO A 51 -1.84 -1.72 -14.70
C PRO A 51 -2.50 -0.89 -13.57
N GLY A 52 -3.82 -0.95 -13.48
CA GLY A 52 -4.64 -0.04 -12.66
C GLY A 52 -5.34 -0.74 -11.50
N ILE A 53 -5.81 0.05 -10.54
CA ILE A 53 -6.41 -0.41 -9.27
C ILE A 53 -5.44 -1.36 -8.54
N PRO A 54 -4.34 -0.85 -7.96
CA PRO A 54 -3.41 -1.66 -7.17
C PRO A 54 -4.14 -2.35 -6.02
N VAL A 55 -3.71 -3.57 -5.70
CA VAL A 55 -4.15 -4.37 -4.56
C VAL A 55 -2.97 -4.56 -3.63
N LEU A 56 -3.10 -4.11 -2.38
CA LEU A 56 -2.09 -4.28 -1.35
C LEU A 56 -2.57 -5.27 -0.28
N GLU A 57 -1.64 -6.01 0.32
CA GLU A 57 -1.88 -6.90 1.46
C GLU A 57 -1.17 -6.38 2.72
N SER A 58 -1.77 -6.62 3.87
CA SER A 58 -1.17 -6.41 5.19
C SER A 58 -1.78 -7.37 6.22
N VAL A 59 -1.03 -7.72 7.26
CA VAL A 59 -1.54 -8.50 8.41
C VAL A 59 -1.69 -7.64 9.68
N ASP A 60 -1.22 -6.40 9.65
CA ASP A 60 -1.10 -5.52 10.82
C ASP A 60 -1.58 -4.07 10.59
N LEU A 61 -2.11 -3.75 9.38
CA LEU A 61 -2.55 -2.43 8.94
C LEU A 61 -1.44 -1.37 8.78
N VAL A 62 -0.18 -1.71 9.06
CA VAL A 62 0.97 -0.80 9.01
C VAL A 62 1.90 -1.15 7.86
N ASN A 63 2.23 -2.42 7.72
CA ASN A 63 3.15 -2.93 6.72
C ASN A 63 2.36 -3.44 5.52
N TRP A 64 2.38 -2.66 4.43
CA TRP A 64 1.63 -2.95 3.22
C TRP A 64 2.54 -3.39 2.08
N LYS A 65 2.10 -4.40 1.32
CA LYS A 65 2.82 -4.92 0.15
C LYS A 65 1.89 -4.96 -1.05
N LEU A 66 2.31 -4.37 -2.17
CA LEU A 66 1.61 -4.50 -3.45
C LEU A 66 1.68 -5.94 -3.94
N ILE A 67 0.52 -6.55 -4.18
CA ILE A 67 0.41 -7.95 -4.62
C ILE A 67 -0.19 -8.13 -6.00
N ASN A 68 -1.00 -7.17 -6.46
CA ASN A 68 -1.67 -7.29 -7.76
C ASN A 68 -2.18 -5.93 -8.25
N HIS A 69 -2.73 -5.92 -9.46
CA HIS A 69 -3.58 -4.86 -10.01
C HIS A 69 -4.83 -5.50 -10.59
N VAL A 70 -6.00 -4.91 -10.35
CA VAL A 70 -7.28 -5.45 -10.85
C VAL A 70 -7.38 -5.29 -12.36
N VAL A 71 -6.84 -4.19 -12.92
CA VAL A 71 -6.92 -3.88 -14.35
C VAL A 71 -5.54 -4.05 -15.01
N PRO A 72 -5.23 -5.18 -15.67
CA PRO A 72 -3.89 -5.43 -16.23
C PRO A 72 -3.60 -4.63 -17.49
N ARG A 73 -4.64 -4.31 -18.28
CA ARG A 73 -4.56 -3.51 -19.51
C ARG A 73 -5.93 -2.90 -19.79
N LEU A 74 -5.94 -1.82 -20.56
CA LEU A 74 -7.17 -1.26 -21.09
C LEU A 74 -7.61 -2.00 -22.36
N PRO A 75 -8.93 -2.07 -22.64
CA PRO A 75 -9.45 -2.69 -23.85
C PRO A 75 -9.16 -1.84 -25.11
N ALA A 76 -8.93 -2.49 -26.25
CA ALA A 76 -8.67 -1.84 -27.54
C ALA A 76 -9.92 -1.81 -28.45
N PRO A 77 -10.01 -0.86 -29.42
CA PRO A 77 -9.25 0.37 -29.52
C PRO A 77 -9.95 1.49 -28.74
N PHE A 78 -9.17 2.28 -28.01
CA PHE A 78 -9.63 3.61 -27.59
C PHE A 78 -9.90 4.39 -28.87
N PHE A 79 -11.14 4.82 -29.06
CA PHE A 79 -11.48 5.80 -30.08
C PHE A 79 -10.87 7.14 -29.73
#